data_AF-A0A379VXW5-F1
#
_entry.id   AF-A0A379VXW5-F1
#
_cell.length_a   1.000
_cell.length_b   1.000
_cell.length_c   1.000
_cell.angle_alpha   90.00
_cell.angle_beta   90.00
_cell.angle_gamma   90.00
#
_symmetry.space_group_name_H-M   'P 1'
#
loop_
_entity.id
_entity.type
_entity.pdbx_description
1 polymer ?
#
loop_
_entity_poly.entity_id
_entity_poly.type
_entity_poly.pdbx_seq_one_letter_code
_entity_poly.pdbx_strand_id
1 'polypeptide(L)'
;MLLPGHSLGLFPVVVKPDTVQFMSPLMVLESSGLAALPVAERQKALAALSRPLLRNSNLVCGVSEAKDSSECGYVATDKEDVAVIFDENNGQLSLFLNRDWLPDEERRDKRWLTPTPGGCQRIYSPPDAVSE
;
A
#
# COMPACT_ATOMS: atom_id res chain seq x y z
N MET A 1 4.85 6.90 -3.44
CA MET A 1 3.71 6.01 -3.17
C MET A 1 3.85 4.78 -4.03
N LEU A 2 3.70 3.60 -3.43
CA LEU A 2 3.77 2.33 -4.12
C LEU A 2 2.38 1.69 -4.18
N LEU A 3 1.96 1.28 -5.37
CA LEU A 3 1.08 0.13 -5.52
C LEU A 3 1.98 -1.11 -5.61
N PRO A 4 1.53 -2.29 -5.19
CA PRO A 4 2.23 -3.55 -5.44
C PRO A 4 2.71 -3.66 -6.90
N GLY A 5 4.02 -3.48 -7.11
CA GLY A 5 4.64 -3.55 -8.43
C GLY A 5 4.69 -2.27 -9.29
N HIS A 6 4.08 -1.16 -8.85
CA HIS A 6 4.08 0.12 -9.61
C HIS A 6 4.31 1.33 -8.70
N SER A 7 5.32 2.13 -9.01
CA SER A 7 5.49 3.45 -8.37
C SER A 7 4.49 4.42 -8.97
N LEU A 8 3.58 4.93 -8.15
CA LEU A 8 2.58 5.92 -8.56
C LEU A 8 3.14 7.34 -8.59
N GLY A 9 4.35 7.56 -8.06
CA GLY A 9 4.96 8.88 -7.91
C GLY A 9 4.84 9.44 -6.49
N LEU A 10 5.03 10.76 -6.37
CA LEU A 10 5.02 11.48 -5.10
C LEU A 10 3.68 12.19 -4.90
N PHE A 11 2.98 11.87 -3.82
CA PHE A 11 1.73 12.54 -3.44
C PHE A 11 1.87 13.13 -2.05
N PRO A 12 1.49 14.40 -1.86
CA PRO A 12 1.49 15.00 -0.54
C PRO A 12 0.39 14.39 0.33
N VAL A 13 0.75 14.04 1.55
CA VAL A 13 -0.14 13.46 2.56
C VAL A 13 0.02 14.19 3.88
N VAL A 14 -1.07 14.28 4.64
CA VAL A 14 -1.06 14.73 6.04
C VAL A 14 -0.98 13.49 6.90
N VAL A 15 0.11 13.37 7.67
CA VAL A 15 0.30 12.27 8.63
C VAL A 15 -0.05 12.77 10.03
N LYS A 16 -1.00 12.08 10.67
CA LYS A 16 -1.36 12.21 12.09
C LYS A 16 -0.90 10.93 12.81
N PRO A 17 -0.91 10.89 14.17
CA PRO A 17 -0.44 9.73 14.93
C PRO A 17 -1.02 8.40 14.44
N ASP A 18 -2.34 8.34 14.21
CA ASP A 18 -3.02 7.09 13.85
C ASP A 18 -3.42 7.02 12.37
N THR A 19 -3.46 8.17 11.68
CA THR A 19 -4.08 8.27 10.35
C THR A 19 -3.21 9.00 9.34
N VAL A 20 -3.38 8.64 8.06
CA VAL A 20 -2.85 9.38 6.92
C VAL A 20 -4.01 9.86 6.06
N GLN A 21 -3.91 11.07 5.52
CA GLN A 21 -4.90 11.63 4.60
C GLN A 21 -4.22 12.19 3.36
N PHE A 22 -4.74 11.87 2.18
CA PHE A 22 -4.26 12.45 0.92
C PHE A 22 -4.71 13.90 0.79
N MET A 23 -3.77 14.79 0.45
CA MET A 23 -4.11 16.20 0.20
C MET A 23 -4.82 16.40 -1.15
N SER A 24 -4.59 15.48 -2.10
CA SER A 24 -5.24 15.52 -3.41
C SER A 24 -5.74 14.12 -3.81
N PRO A 25 -6.88 13.67 -3.23
CA PRO A 25 -7.44 12.34 -3.51
C PRO A 25 -7.76 12.12 -4.99
N LEU A 26 -8.13 13.17 -5.72
CA LEU A 26 -8.38 13.10 -7.17
C LEU A 26 -7.12 12.70 -7.95
N MET A 27 -5.98 13.32 -7.66
CA MET A 27 -4.72 13.00 -8.36
C MET A 27 -4.26 11.56 -8.06
N VAL A 28 -4.49 11.10 -6.83
CA VAL A 28 -4.21 9.71 -6.44
C VAL A 28 -5.07 8.74 -7.25
N LEU A 29 -6.36 9.02 -7.36
CA LEU A 29 -7.32 8.22 -8.14
C LEU A 29 -6.94 8.15 -9.63
N GLU A 30 -6.55 9.29 -10.22
CA GLU A 30 -6.14 9.35 -11.63
C GLU A 30 -4.86 8.55 -11.88
N SER A 31 -3.90 8.63 -10.96
CA SER A 31 -2.61 7.96 -11.10
C SER A 31 -2.70 6.46 -10.81
N SER A 32 -3.66 6.02 -9.99
CA SER A 32 -3.81 4.62 -9.59
C SER A 32 -4.60 3.76 -10.57
N GLY A 33 -4.94 4.27 -11.76
CA GLY A 33 -5.74 3.56 -12.76
C GLY A 33 -7.24 3.48 -12.46
N LEU A 34 -7.68 3.99 -11.30
CA LEU A 34 -9.08 3.99 -10.87
C LEU A 34 -9.96 4.96 -11.67
N ALA A 35 -9.36 5.87 -12.45
CA ALA A 35 -10.09 6.76 -13.36
C ALA A 35 -10.88 5.98 -14.44
N ALA A 36 -10.41 4.79 -14.82
CA ALA A 36 -11.04 3.93 -15.82
C ALA A 36 -12.31 3.22 -15.31
N LEU A 37 -12.58 3.27 -13.99
CA LEU A 37 -13.75 2.64 -13.41
C LEU A 37 -15.07 3.31 -13.87
N PRO A 38 -16.18 2.55 -13.86
CA PRO A 38 -17.52 3.10 -13.95
C PRO A 38 -17.74 4.26 -12.96
N VAL A 39 -18.60 5.21 -13.33
CA VAL A 39 -18.83 6.46 -12.57
C VAL A 39 -19.14 6.18 -11.09
N ALA A 40 -19.99 5.20 -10.80
CA ALA A 40 -20.41 4.87 -9.43
C ALA A 40 -19.24 4.35 -8.57
N GLU A 41 -18.42 3.45 -9.12
CA GLU A 41 -17.25 2.90 -8.44
C GLU A 41 -16.16 3.95 -8.27
N ARG A 42 -15.96 4.80 -9.28
CA ARG A 42 -15.04 5.93 -9.21
C ARG A 42 -15.41 6.90 -8.09
N GLN A 43 -16.69 7.20 -7.90
CA GLN A 43 -17.16 8.04 -6.79
C GLN A 43 -16.92 7.37 -5.44
N LYS A 44 -17.15 6.06 -5.33
CA LYS A 44 -16.87 5.29 -4.12
C LYS A 44 -15.37 5.28 -3.78
N ALA A 45 -14.52 5.05 -4.78
CA ALA A 45 -13.07 5.11 -4.64
C ALA A 45 -12.58 6.50 -4.20
N LEU A 46 -13.12 7.57 -4.82
CA LEU A 46 -12.78 8.93 -4.44
C LEU A 46 -13.17 9.24 -2.99
N ALA A 47 -14.36 8.83 -2.57
CA ALA A 47 -14.82 9.00 -1.19
C ALA A 47 -13.90 8.24 -0.21
N ALA A 48 -13.50 7.02 -0.55
CA ALA A 48 -12.59 6.20 0.25
C ALA A 48 -11.17 6.79 0.34
N LEU A 49 -10.65 7.42 -0.73
CA LEU A 49 -9.36 8.11 -0.72
C LEU A 49 -9.39 9.46 0.00
N SER A 50 -10.57 10.08 0.14
CA SER A 50 -10.72 11.41 0.75
C SER A 50 -10.82 11.38 2.27
N ARG A 51 -11.22 10.24 2.85
CA ARG A 51 -11.27 10.04 4.32
C ARG A 51 -9.87 9.86 4.91
N PRO A 52 -9.67 10.18 6.20
CA PRO A 52 -8.50 9.72 6.94
C PRO A 52 -8.44 8.19 6.95
N LEU A 53 -7.30 7.63 6.59
CA LEU A 53 -7.04 6.19 6.54
C LEU A 53 -6.14 5.80 7.71
N LEU A 54 -6.35 4.62 8.29
CA LEU A 54 -5.42 4.09 9.29
C LEU A 54 -4.03 3.95 8.68
N ARG A 55 -3.03 4.38 9.43
CA ARG A 55 -1.64 4.45 8.97
C ARG A 55 -0.97 3.09 8.84
N ASN A 56 -1.36 2.14 9.71
CA ASN A 56 -0.88 0.76 9.76
C ASN A 56 0.65 0.60 9.72
N SER A 57 1.41 1.54 10.32
CA SER A 57 2.89 1.48 10.36
C SER A 57 3.43 0.26 11.09
N ASN A 58 2.62 -0.35 11.97
CA ASN A 58 2.93 -1.61 12.63
C ASN A 58 2.99 -2.82 11.68
N LEU A 59 2.50 -2.68 10.44
CA LEU A 59 2.53 -3.73 9.41
C LEU A 59 3.73 -3.60 8.47
N VAL A 60 4.64 -2.65 8.69
CA VAL A 60 5.90 -2.58 7.93
C VAL A 60 6.72 -3.84 8.23
N CYS A 61 7.24 -4.52 7.20
CA CYS A 61 8.09 -5.69 7.44
C CYS A 61 9.46 -5.26 8.00
N GLY A 62 9.97 -6.00 8.99
CA GLY A 62 11.31 -5.78 9.54
C GLY A 62 11.40 -4.79 10.72
N VAL A 63 10.29 -4.16 11.14
CA VAL A 63 10.28 -3.23 12.30
C VAL A 63 9.91 -3.90 13.63
N SER A 64 9.57 -5.18 13.64
CA SER A 64 9.30 -5.94 14.87
C SER A 64 9.49 -7.43 14.63
N GLU A 65 9.79 -8.15 15.69
CA GLU A 65 9.70 -9.61 15.84
C GLU A 65 8.25 -10.10 15.67
N ALA A 66 7.60 -9.73 14.56
CA ALA A 66 6.29 -10.21 14.18
C ALA A 66 6.42 -11.72 13.97
N LYS A 67 5.87 -12.47 14.94
CA LYS A 67 6.00 -13.92 15.08
C LYS A 67 5.47 -14.71 13.88
N ASP A 68 4.78 -14.05 12.96
CA ASP A 68 4.36 -14.61 11.69
C ASP A 68 4.73 -13.67 10.55
N SER A 69 5.76 -14.05 9.79
CA SER A 69 6.19 -13.39 8.55
C SER A 69 5.13 -13.41 7.43
N SER A 70 3.94 -13.96 7.71
CA SER A 70 2.84 -14.16 6.77
C SER A 70 1.80 -13.02 6.77
N GLU A 71 1.96 -11.96 7.58
CA GLU A 71 1.00 -10.84 7.65
C GLU A 71 1.63 -9.44 7.55
N CYS A 72 2.96 -9.34 7.43
CA CYS A 72 3.62 -8.04 7.24
C CYS A 72 3.54 -7.57 5.78
N GLY A 73 3.49 -6.26 5.57
CA GLY A 73 3.56 -5.62 4.26
C GLY A 73 2.27 -5.70 3.44
N TYR A 74 1.16 -6.11 4.04
CA TYR A 74 -0.14 -6.24 3.37
C TYR A 74 -1.31 -5.87 4.29
N VAL A 75 -2.34 -5.24 3.72
CA VAL A 75 -3.64 -5.02 4.38
C VAL A 75 -4.74 -5.53 3.45
N ALA A 76 -5.58 -6.44 3.97
CA ALA A 76 -6.77 -6.88 3.25
C ALA A 76 -7.81 -5.76 3.21
N THR A 77 -8.31 -5.44 2.01
CA THR A 77 -9.32 -4.39 1.76
C THR A 77 -10.75 -4.94 1.74
N ASP A 78 -10.97 -6.15 2.27
CA ASP A 78 -12.29 -6.81 2.26
C ASP A 78 -13.35 -6.06 3.09
N LYS A 79 -12.91 -5.40 4.18
CA LYS A 79 -13.76 -4.59 5.07
C LYS A 79 -13.63 -3.09 4.81
N GLU A 80 -12.51 -2.67 4.23
CA GLU A 80 -12.20 -1.28 3.95
C GLU A 80 -11.80 -1.14 2.50
N ASP A 81 -12.57 -0.38 1.71
CA ASP A 81 -12.35 -0.29 0.26
C ASP A 81 -10.96 0.24 -0.14
N VAL A 82 -10.28 0.95 0.75
CA VAL A 82 -8.90 1.43 0.58
C VAL A 82 -8.19 1.36 1.92
N ALA A 83 -6.95 0.89 1.90
CA ALA A 83 -6.05 0.88 3.05
C ALA A 83 -4.65 1.36 2.66
N VAL A 84 -3.86 1.79 3.66
CA VAL A 84 -2.46 2.20 3.47
C VAL A 84 -1.56 1.58 4.53
N ILE A 85 -0.29 1.39 4.18
CA ILE A 85 0.80 1.16 5.15
C ILE A 85 1.79 2.31 4.97
N PHE A 86 2.06 3.06 6.03
CA PHE A 86 3.10 4.09 6.04
C PHE A 86 4.36 3.60 6.76
N ASP A 87 5.44 3.48 6.02
CA ASP A 87 6.78 3.26 6.53
C ASP A 87 7.39 4.59 6.97
N GLU A 88 7.42 4.80 8.29
CA GLU A 88 7.99 5.99 8.91
C GLU A 88 9.50 6.11 8.71
N ASN A 89 10.20 4.97 8.65
CA ASN A 89 11.66 4.94 8.52
C ASN A 89 12.10 5.37 7.12
N ASN A 90 11.34 4.96 6.10
CA ASN A 90 11.65 5.24 4.70
C ASN A 90 10.81 6.37 4.09
N GLY A 91 9.86 6.95 4.85
CA GLY A 91 8.92 7.96 4.35
C GLY A 91 8.05 7.44 3.19
N GLN A 92 7.80 6.13 3.15
CA GLN A 92 7.15 5.46 2.04
C GLN A 92 5.71 5.11 2.40
N LEU A 93 4.79 5.34 1.47
CA LEU A 93 3.39 4.96 1.62
C LEU A 93 3.01 3.93 0.57
N SER A 94 2.53 2.78 1.02
CA SER A 94 1.98 1.70 0.22
C SER A 94 0.45 1.80 0.23
N LEU A 95 -0.16 1.82 -0.97
CA LEU A 95 -1.60 1.93 -1.16
C LEU A 95 -2.18 0.57 -1.56
N PHE A 96 -3.27 0.18 -0.90
CA PHE A 96 -4.03 -1.04 -1.16
C PHE A 96 -5.45 -0.67 -1.54
N LEU A 97 -5.94 -1.24 -2.64
CA LEU A 97 -7.24 -0.91 -3.23
C LEU A 97 -8.20 -2.10 -3.09
N ASN A 98 -9.50 -1.84 -3.12
CA ASN A 98 -10.50 -2.88 -3.20
C ASN A 98 -10.23 -3.74 -4.44
N ARG A 99 -10.19 -5.06 -4.24
CA ARG A 99 -9.92 -6.02 -5.31
C ARG A 99 -10.90 -5.89 -6.48
N ASP A 100 -12.16 -5.57 -6.21
CA ASP A 100 -13.20 -5.45 -7.24
C ASP A 100 -12.92 -4.30 -8.23
N TRP A 101 -12.06 -3.35 -7.84
CA TRP A 101 -11.65 -2.22 -8.67
C TRP A 101 -10.42 -2.49 -9.53
N LEU A 102 -9.74 -3.61 -9.29
CA LEU A 102 -8.58 -4.00 -10.08
C LEU A 102 -9.06 -4.70 -11.38
N PRO A 103 -8.37 -4.50 -12.51
CA PRO A 103 -8.59 -5.29 -13.73
C PRO A 103 -8.51 -6.79 -13.45
N ASP A 104 -9.22 -7.63 -14.22
CA ASP A 104 -9.24 -9.10 -14.03
C ASP A 104 -7.84 -9.74 -14.03
N GLU A 105 -6.90 -9.18 -14.79
CA GLU A 105 -5.51 -9.64 -14.82
C GLU A 105 -4.77 -9.34 -13.50
N GLU A 106 -4.96 -8.15 -12.94
CA GLU A 106 -4.37 -7.74 -11.67
C GLU A 106 -5.05 -8.42 -10.47
N ARG A 107 -6.37 -8.66 -10.55
CA ARG A 107 -7.10 -9.44 -9.54
C ARG A 107 -6.56 -10.86 -9.34
N ARG A 108 -5.91 -11.42 -10.36
CA ARG A 108 -5.29 -12.75 -10.31
C ARG A 108 -3.80 -12.71 -9.97
N ASP A 109 -3.18 -11.53 -9.90
CA ASP A 109 -1.77 -11.40 -9.54
C ASP A 109 -1.60 -11.53 -8.02
N LYS A 110 -0.77 -12.51 -7.61
CA LYS A 110 -0.52 -12.86 -6.21
C LYS A 110 0.05 -11.70 -5.37
N ARG A 111 0.63 -10.68 -5.99
CA ARG A 111 1.13 -9.48 -5.28
C ARG A 111 0.01 -8.65 -4.66
N TRP A 112 -1.22 -8.81 -5.15
CA TRP A 112 -2.44 -8.23 -4.58
C TRP A 112 -3.18 -9.19 -3.64
N LEU A 113 -2.72 -10.45 -3.54
CA LEU A 113 -3.42 -11.54 -2.86
C LEU A 113 -2.64 -12.10 -1.67
N THR A 114 -1.33 -11.84 -1.57
CA THR A 114 -0.46 -12.39 -0.54
C THR A 114 0.63 -11.37 -0.17
N PRO A 115 1.00 -11.28 1.13
CA PRO A 115 2.17 -10.50 1.54
C PRO A 115 3.38 -11.02 0.75
N THR A 116 3.94 -10.14 -0.08
CA THR A 116 4.95 -10.54 -1.04
C THR A 116 6.30 -10.61 -0.31
N PRO A 117 6.95 -11.78 -0.19
CA PRO A 117 8.24 -11.89 0.51
C PRO A 117 9.34 -11.05 -0.14
N GLY A 118 9.18 -10.73 -1.43
CA GLY A 118 10.12 -9.92 -2.21
C GLY A 118 10.18 -8.43 -1.85
N GLY A 119 9.22 -7.91 -1.07
CA GLY A 119 9.32 -6.56 -0.49
C GLY A 119 10.33 -6.46 0.66
N CYS A 120 10.68 -7.62 1.25
CA CYS A 120 11.56 -7.72 2.41
C CYS A 120 13.05 -7.95 2.07
N GLN A 121 13.40 -8.18 0.80
CA GLN A 121 14.75 -8.59 0.43
C GLN A 121 15.71 -7.46 0.04
N ARG A 122 15.27 -6.19 0.07
CA ARG A 122 16.11 -5.09 -0.45
C ARG A 122 16.65 -4.10 0.57
N ILE A 123 16.48 -4.33 1.87
CA ILE A 123 17.08 -3.49 2.92
C ILE A 123 17.67 -4.37 4.04
N TYR A 124 18.42 -5.42 3.70
CA TYR A 124 19.43 -5.96 4.62
C TYR A 124 20.48 -6.75 3.82
N SER A 125 21.50 -6.06 3.30
CA SER A 125 22.78 -6.71 3.11
C SER A 125 23.44 -6.77 4.48
N PRO A 126 23.66 -7.95 5.08
CA PRO A 126 24.57 -8.03 6.21
C PRO A 126 25.96 -7.58 5.70
N PRO A 127 26.63 -6.62 6.36
CA PRO A 127 28.06 -6.47 6.17
C PRO A 127 28.70 -7.76 6.72
N ASP A 128 29.71 -8.27 6.02
CA ASP A 128 30.48 -9.49 6.33
C ASP A 128 30.00 -10.79 5.69
N ALA A 129 30.12 -10.86 4.36
CA ALA A 129 30.61 -12.07 3.70
C ALA A 129 32.05 -11.79 3.21
N VAL A 130 33.01 -11.82 4.15
CA VAL A 130 34.43 -11.98 3.79
C VAL A 130 34.59 -13.41 3.28
N SER A 131 35.03 -13.52 2.04
CA SER A 131 35.41 -14.78 1.40
C SER A 131 36.69 -15.32 2.04
N GLU A 132 36.65 -16.60 2.42
CA GLU A 132 37.82 -17.49 2.43
C GLU A 132 37.46 -18.73 1.59
#